data_AF-A0A7X9JDX3-F1
#
_entry.id   AF-A0A7X9JDX3-F1
#
_cell.length_a   1.000
_cell.length_b   1.000
_cell.length_c   1.000
_cell.angle_alpha   90.00
_cell.angle_beta   90.00
_cell.angle_gamma   90.00
#
_symmetry.space_group_name_H-M   'P 1'
#
loop_
_entity.id
_entity.type
_entity.pdbx_description
1 polymer ?
#
loop_
_entity_poly.entity_id
_entity_poly.type
_entity_poly.pdbx_seq_one_letter_code
_entity_poly.pdbx_strand_id
1 'polypeptide(L)'
;AVLTCTEFKRGGYDFGILLCGTGIGVSMTANKIKGIRCALIHDLFTAEMAKAHNDANFIAFGGRVKYNVPVTKMIEKFMETEFAGERHCRRVGKIMDAEK
;
A
#
# COMPACT_ATOMS: atom_id res chain seq x y z
N ALA A 1 2.92 -12.17 0.31
CA ALA A 1 2.01 -11.42 -0.56
C ALA A 1 0.69 -12.17 -0.72
N VAL A 2 0.61 -13.21 -1.55
CA VAL A 2 -0.67 -13.89 -1.88
C VAL A 2 -1.45 -14.32 -0.64
N LEU A 3 -0.84 -15.10 0.26
CA LEU A 3 -1.49 -15.55 1.51
C LEU A 3 -2.04 -14.38 2.35
N THR A 4 -1.23 -13.34 2.56
CA THR A 4 -1.61 -12.14 3.30
C THR A 4 -2.78 -11.41 2.64
N CYS A 5 -2.77 -11.26 1.31
CA CYS A 5 -3.86 -10.63 0.58
C CYS A 5 -5.13 -11.48 0.63
N THR A 6 -5.03 -12.80 0.53
CA THR A 6 -6.16 -13.71 0.68
C THR A 6 -6.78 -13.60 2.07
N GLU A 7 -5.96 -13.56 3.12
CA GLU A 7 -6.43 -13.40 4.49
C GLU A 7 -7.07 -12.02 4.72
N PHE A 8 -6.44 -10.94 4.26
CA PHE A 8 -7.04 -9.59 4.29
C PHE A 8 -8.44 -9.55 3.67
N LYS A 9 -8.64 -10.25 2.55
CA LYS A 9 -9.95 -10.32 1.86
C LYS A 9 -11.02 -11.10 2.63
N ARG A 10 -10.65 -11.86 3.68
CA ARG A 10 -11.63 -12.48 4.61
C ARG A 10 -12.21 -11.46 5.59
N GLY A 11 -11.61 -10.27 5.70
CA GLY A 11 -12.06 -9.18 6.57
C GLY A 11 -11.43 -9.23 7.96
N GLY A 12 -11.74 -8.22 8.78
CA GLY A 12 -11.18 -8.06 10.13
C GLY A 12 -9.83 -7.33 10.20
N TYR A 13 -9.41 -6.71 9.10
CA TYR A 13 -8.15 -5.97 9.00
C TYR A 13 -8.38 -4.64 8.27
N ASP A 14 -7.73 -3.58 8.73
CA ASP A 14 -7.82 -2.26 8.09
C ASP A 14 -6.93 -2.15 6.84
N PHE A 15 -5.71 -2.70 6.91
CA PHE A 15 -4.74 -2.74 5.82
C PHE A 15 -3.68 -3.83 6.05
N GLY A 16 -2.86 -4.11 5.04
CA GLY A 16 -1.75 -5.05 5.13
C GLY A 16 -0.36 -4.42 4.99
N ILE A 17 0.64 -5.02 5.62
CA ILE A 17 2.05 -4.64 5.49
C ILE A 17 2.84 -5.82 4.92
N LEU A 18 3.66 -5.57 3.89
CA LEU A 18 4.49 -6.57 3.24
C LEU A 18 5.97 -6.17 3.26
N LEU A 19 6.86 -7.14 3.46
CA LEU A 19 8.29 -6.91 3.45
C LEU A 19 9.01 -7.93 2.55
N CYS A 20 10.01 -7.46 1.81
CA CYS A 20 11.02 -8.33 1.20
C CYS A 20 12.37 -7.60 1.15
N GLY A 21 13.35 -8.06 0.37
CA GLY A 21 14.65 -7.38 0.28
C GLY A 21 14.53 -5.90 -0.13
N THR A 22 13.80 -5.61 -1.21
CA THR A 22 13.61 -4.24 -1.73
C THR A 22 12.19 -3.71 -1.61
N GLY A 23 11.23 -4.56 -1.24
CA GLY A 23 9.80 -4.25 -1.26
C GLY A 23 9.15 -4.27 -2.66
N ILE A 24 9.95 -4.22 -3.73
CA ILE A 24 9.47 -4.13 -5.12
C ILE A 24 8.73 -5.41 -5.54
N GLY A 25 9.38 -6.56 -5.42
CA GLY A 25 8.77 -7.82 -5.89
C GLY A 25 7.48 -8.16 -5.14
N VAL A 26 7.47 -7.94 -3.82
CA VAL A 26 6.31 -8.29 -2.98
C VAL A 26 5.12 -7.36 -3.23
N SER A 27 5.37 -6.06 -3.50
CA SER A 27 4.31 -5.12 -3.87
C SER A 27 3.78 -5.37 -5.28
N MET A 28 4.66 -5.67 -6.24
CA MET A 28 4.25 -6.07 -7.60
C MET A 28 3.37 -7.31 -7.59
N THR A 29 3.70 -8.33 -6.80
CA THR A 29 2.87 -9.53 -6.65
C THR A 29 1.53 -9.21 -5.99
N ALA A 30 1.51 -8.41 -4.92
CA ALA A 30 0.27 -8.02 -4.24
C ALA A 30 -0.69 -7.28 -5.18
N ASN A 31 -0.16 -6.36 -6.02
CA ASN A 31 -0.92 -5.61 -7.02
C ASN A 31 -1.47 -6.46 -8.19
N LYS A 32 -1.21 -7.77 -8.23
CA LYS A 32 -1.88 -8.70 -9.15
C LYS A 32 -3.15 -9.32 -8.56
N ILE A 33 -3.43 -9.11 -7.27
CA ILE A 33 -4.60 -9.65 -6.61
C ILE A 33 -5.74 -8.62 -6.69
N LYS A 34 -6.89 -9.02 -7.23
CA LYS A 34 -8.07 -8.15 -7.35
C LYS A 34 -8.47 -7.54 -6.02
N GLY A 35 -8.69 -6.23 -6.00
CA GLY A 35 -9.00 -5.45 -4.83
C GLY A 35 -7.79 -4.90 -4.08
N ILE A 36 -6.55 -5.29 -4.43
CA ILE A 36 -5.35 -4.91 -3.69
C ILE A 36 -4.64 -3.75 -4.38
N ARG A 37 -4.40 -2.69 -3.60
CA ARG A 37 -3.61 -1.52 -3.97
C ARG A 37 -2.45 -1.41 -2.99
N CYS A 38 -1.31 -1.96 -3.38
CA CYS A 38 -0.09 -2.01 -2.59
C CYS A 38 0.91 -0.93 -3.03
N ALA A 39 1.22 -0.01 -2.11
CA ALA A 39 2.22 1.04 -2.34
C ALA A 39 3.58 0.66 -1.75
N LEU A 40 4.66 0.83 -2.52
CA LEU A 40 6.02 0.75 -1.99
C LEU A 40 6.39 2.10 -1.38
N ILE A 41 6.69 2.12 -0.08
CA ILE A 41 6.90 3.35 0.68
C ILE A 41 8.39 3.62 0.85
N HIS A 42 8.78 4.89 0.71
CA HIS A 42 10.17 5.34 0.79
C HIS A 42 10.40 6.49 1.78
N ASP A 43 9.37 7.26 2.08
CA ASP A 43 9.41 8.41 2.98
C ASP A 43 7.99 8.74 3.52
N LEU A 44 7.89 9.77 4.36
CA LEU A 44 6.61 10.22 4.93
C LEU A 44 5.63 10.73 3.85
N PHE A 45 6.14 11.36 2.80
CA PHE A 45 5.32 11.89 1.72
C PHE A 45 4.65 10.75 0.94
N THR A 46 5.42 9.75 0.52
CA THR A 46 4.90 8.57 -0.18
C THR A 46 3.96 7.75 0.71
N ALA A 47 4.19 7.69 2.02
CA ALA A 47 3.25 7.09 2.98
C ALA A 47 1.89 7.81 2.99
N GLU A 48 1.90 9.15 3.12
CA GLU A 48 0.69 9.96 3.08
C GLU A 48 -0.04 9.81 1.74
N MET A 49 0.67 10.00 0.62
CA MET A 49 0.09 9.97 -0.72
C MET A 49 -0.43 8.57 -1.09
N ALA A 50 0.17 7.50 -0.57
CA ALA A 50 -0.34 6.15 -0.75
C ALA A 50 -1.78 6.04 -0.24
N LYS A 51 -2.08 6.59 0.93
CA LYS A 51 -3.44 6.59 1.48
C LYS A 51 -4.31 7.70 0.89
N ALA A 52 -3.87 8.95 0.96
CA ALA A 52 -4.64 10.12 0.54
C ALA A 52 -5.05 10.09 -0.93
N HIS A 53 -4.16 9.66 -1.83
CA HIS A 53 -4.41 9.76 -3.27
C HIS A 53 -4.77 8.45 -3.95
N ASN A 54 -4.35 7.31 -3.39
CA ASN A 54 -4.49 6.02 -4.05
C ASN A 54 -5.40 5.06 -3.26
N ASP A 55 -5.89 5.50 -2.10
CA ASP A 55 -6.60 4.67 -1.12
C ASP A 55 -5.93 3.30 -0.99
N ALA A 56 -4.60 3.27 -0.85
CA ALA A 56 -3.88 2.02 -0.74
C ALA A 56 -4.40 1.25 0.49
N ASN A 57 -4.57 -0.05 0.33
CA ASN A 57 -4.96 -0.96 1.41
C ASN A 57 -3.82 -1.92 1.78
N PHE A 58 -2.67 -1.79 1.09
CA PHE A 58 -1.43 -2.45 1.44
C PHE A 58 -0.26 -1.48 1.31
N ILE A 59 0.73 -1.62 2.18
CA ILE A 59 2.03 -0.95 2.06
C ILE A 59 3.15 -1.97 2.07
N ALA A 60 4.25 -1.66 1.39
CA ALA A 60 5.43 -2.50 1.32
C ALA A 60 6.70 -1.74 1.68
N PHE A 61 7.66 -2.45 2.27
CA PHE A 61 8.99 -1.96 2.59
C PHE A 61 10.08 -2.96 2.18
N GLY A 62 11.29 -2.45 1.98
CA GLY A 62 12.48 -3.23 1.68
C GLY A 62 13.41 -3.34 2.89
N GLY A 63 13.68 -4.56 3.37
CA GLY A 63 14.59 -4.80 4.49
C GLY A 63 16.06 -4.51 4.18
N ARG A 64 16.43 -4.34 2.91
CA ARG A 64 17.78 -3.93 2.47
C ARG A 64 17.84 -2.46 2.04
N VAL A 65 16.74 -1.73 2.16
CA VAL A 65 16.66 -0.30 1.79
C VAL A 65 17.05 0.55 2.99
N LYS A 66 17.87 1.57 2.75
CA LYS A 66 18.17 2.59 3.76
C LYS A 66 17.09 3.67 3.72
N TYR A 67 16.41 3.86 4.84
CA TYR A 67 15.39 4.88 5.00
C TYR A 67 15.94 6.04 5.82
N ASN A 68 15.64 7.27 5.40
CA ASN A 68 16.06 8.49 6.12
C ASN A 68 15.21 8.74 7.37
N VAL A 69 14.06 8.07 7.48
CA VAL A 69 13.09 8.17 8.57
C VAL A 69 12.76 6.75 9.04
N PRO A 70 12.54 6.51 10.35
CA PRO A 70 12.11 5.20 10.84
C PRO A 70 10.88 4.67 10.09
N VAL A 71 10.90 3.39 9.71
CA VAL A 71 9.77 2.74 9.03
C VAL A 71 8.48 2.85 9.83
N THR A 72 8.56 2.77 11.16
CA THR A 72 7.42 2.95 12.06
C THR A 72 6.73 4.31 11.89
N LYS A 73 7.48 5.40 11.69
CA LYS A 73 6.92 6.74 11.45
C LYS A 73 6.17 6.83 10.12
N MET A 74 6.63 6.09 9.10
CA MET A 74 5.92 5.99 7.83
C MET A 74 4.62 5.18 7.96
N ILE A 75 4.63 4.12 8.77
CA ILE A 75 3.42 3.34 9.06
C ILE A 75 2.41 4.20 9.85
N GLU A 76 2.86 4.91 10.88
CA GLU A 76 2.04 5.88 11.65
C GLU A 76 1.39 6.90 10.71
N LYS A 77 2.20 7.55 9.86
CA LYS A 77 1.70 8.54 8.90
C LYS A 77 0.65 7.95 7.95
N PHE A 78 0.85 6.72 7.46
CA PHE A 78 -0.14 6.04 6.63
C PHE A 78 -1.44 5.77 7.38
N MET A 79 -1.37 5.32 8.64
CA MET A 79 -2.54 5.03 9.48
C MET A 79 -3.34 6.28 9.82
N GLU A 80 -2.67 7.41 10.07
CA GLU A 80 -3.31 8.69 10.40
C GLU A 80 -3.89 9.42 9.18
N THR A 81 -3.54 9.00 7.97
CA THR A 81 -3.97 9.68 6.74
C THR A 81 -5.32 9.15 6.29
N GLU A 82 -6.25 10.04 5.98
CA GLU A 82 -7.53 9.69 5.37
C GLU A 82 -7.47 9.74 3.84
N PHE A 83 -8.34 8.99 3.17
CA PHE A 83 -8.46 9.07 1.72
C PHE A 83 -9.10 10.40 1.31
N ALA A 84 -8.44 11.16 0.44
CA ALA A 84 -8.88 12.50 0.07
C ALA A 84 -10.07 12.53 -0.92
N GLY A 85 -10.42 11.39 -1.53
CA GLY A 85 -11.61 11.29 -2.38
C GLY A 85 -11.56 12.15 -3.66
N GLU A 86 -12.72 12.66 -4.07
CA GLU A 86 -12.89 13.56 -5.23
C GLU A 86 -12.22 13.06 -6.52
N ARG A 87 -11.28 13.84 -7.08
CA ARG A 87 -10.52 13.52 -8.29
C ARG A 87 -9.72 12.22 -8.17
N HIS A 88 -9.43 11.78 -6.95
CA HIS A 88 -8.68 10.56 -6.67
C HIS A 88 -9.55 9.32 -6.85
N CYS A 89 -10.85 9.38 -6.57
CA CYS A 89 -11.79 8.28 -6.85
C CYS A 89 -11.75 7.85 -8.32
N ARG A 90 -11.68 8.81 -9.25
CA ARG A 90 -11.55 8.54 -10.68
C ARG A 90 -10.24 7.80 -11.02
N ARG A 91 -9.14 8.12 -10.34
CA ARG A 91 -7.83 7.48 -10.57
C ARG A 91 -7.79 6.08 -9.98
N VAL A 92 -8.35 5.91 -8.78
CA VAL A 92 -8.55 4.60 -8.16
C VAL A 92 -9.41 3.73 -9.09
N GLY A 93 -10.52 4.25 -9.61
CA GLY A 93 -11.35 3.53 -10.60
C GLY A 93 -10.53 2.99 -11.78
N LYS A 94 -9.68 3.83 -12.39
CA LYS A 94 -8.78 3.37 -13.48
C LYS A 94 -7.80 2.26 -13.07
N ILE A 95 -7.31 2.27 -11.83
CA ILE A 95 -6.46 1.19 -11.31
C ILE A 95 -7.27 -0.09 -11.19
N MET A 96 -8.47 0.01 -10.62
CA MET A 96 -9.38 -1.13 -10.42
C MET A 96 -9.84 -1.73 -11.76
N ASP A 97 -10.12 -0.89 -12.75
CA ASP A 97 -10.52 -1.33 -14.11
C ASP A 97 -9.38 -2.06 -14.83
N ALA A 98 -8.13 -1.82 -14.44
CA ALA A 98 -6.95 -2.48 -15.00
C ALA A 98 -6.59 -3.80 -14.30
N GLU A 99 -7.33 -4.19 -13.25
CA GLU A 99 -7.14 -5.47 -12.58
C GLU A 99 -7.40 -6.64 -13.55
N LYS A 100 -6.51 -7.64 -13.55
CA LYS A 100 -6.65 -8.86 -14.35
C LYS A 100 -7.28 -9.98 -13.52
#